data_AF-A0A521U4C0-F1
#
_entry.id   AF-A0A521U4C0-F1
#
_cell.length_a   1.000
_cell.length_b   1.000
_cell.length_c   1.000
_cell.angle_alpha   90.00
_cell.angle_beta   90.00
_cell.angle_gamma   90.00
#
_symmetry.space_group_name_H-M   'P 1'
#
loop_
_entity.id
_entity.type
_entity.pdbx_description
1 polymer ?
#
loop_
_entity_poly.entity_id
_entity_poly.type
_entity_poly.pdbx_seq_one_letter_code
_entity_poly.pdbx_strand_id
1 'polypeptide(L)'
;MLPWLYSHAPLLIVLAIALVSIALLPLARAKVLALRAYRARQSADAKGAAAIAVGASLDALTALAATLVLSTEAEVRDLKDPSKPGSWNPAVDGPRFLRRVVGDLWHLGGDSLTQLRALQALDVESTTKLLERIAEAQVQKLRAPAPVATTATPAELAGLVAEILRDPTTPLRASTLPMGAPSSDNPQRGSISLRALLALVVIAAALGAALLGCPNWQRPSCPTPGRWSCVADQPHYCAPTRELTPIGDEPCGLQGRVCALRADGVARCAPRVDAGLDTDGGR
;
A
#
# COMPACT_ATOMS: atom_id res chain seq x y z
N MET A 1 -14.23 28.12 -70.99
CA MET A 1 -13.57 27.31 -69.94
C MET A 1 -14.16 27.50 -68.54
N LEU A 2 -14.63 28.69 -68.15
CA LEU A 2 -15.30 28.91 -66.85
C LEU A 2 -16.64 28.15 -66.57
N PRO A 3 -17.53 27.84 -67.54
CA PRO A 3 -18.80 27.17 -67.21
C PRO A 3 -18.63 25.68 -66.85
N TRP A 4 -17.50 25.05 -67.23
CA TRP A 4 -17.20 23.66 -66.89
C TRP A 4 -16.84 23.48 -65.40
N LEU A 5 -16.23 24.51 -64.79
CA LEU A 5 -15.90 24.54 -63.37
C LEU A 5 -17.16 24.61 -62.47
N TYR A 6 -18.23 25.25 -62.93
CA TYR A 6 -19.47 25.37 -62.15
C TYR A 6 -20.27 24.07 -62.06
N SER A 7 -20.29 23.27 -63.14
CA SER A 7 -21.01 21.97 -63.15
C SER A 7 -20.34 20.89 -62.29
N HIS A 8 -19.08 21.08 -61.88
CA HIS A 8 -18.34 20.09 -61.07
C HIS A 8 -18.07 20.52 -59.63
N ALA A 9 -18.49 21.73 -59.25
CA ALA A 9 -18.40 22.24 -57.87
C ALA A 9 -18.94 21.27 -56.79
N PRO A 10 -20.12 20.62 -56.93
CA PRO A 10 -20.60 19.70 -55.89
C PRO A 10 -19.73 18.45 -55.74
N LEU A 11 -19.14 17.97 -56.83
CA LEU A 11 -18.30 16.77 -56.83
C LEU A 11 -16.95 17.06 -56.14
N LEU A 12 -16.39 18.25 -56.35
CA LEU A 12 -15.20 18.73 -55.64
C LEU A 12 -15.44 18.91 -54.13
N ILE A 13 -16.62 19.41 -53.74
CA ILE A 13 -16.99 19.56 -52.32
C ILE A 13 -17.10 18.18 -51.65
N VAL A 14 -17.76 17.20 -52.29
CA VAL A 14 -17.87 15.84 -51.75
C VAL A 14 -16.49 15.18 -51.63
N LEU A 15 -15.62 15.33 -52.63
CA LEU A 15 -14.25 14.83 -52.59
C LEU A 15 -13.44 15.45 -51.44
N ALA A 16 -13.55 16.77 -51.24
CA ALA A 16 -12.87 17.47 -50.15
C ALA A 16 -13.35 16.98 -48.78
N ILE A 17 -14.66 16.81 -48.58
CA ILE A 17 -15.23 16.27 -47.34
C ILE A 17 -14.75 14.82 -47.10
N ALA A 18 -14.70 14.00 -48.14
CA ALA A 18 -14.22 12.63 -48.05
C ALA A 18 -12.74 12.58 -47.64
N LEU A 19 -11.89 13.41 -48.27
CA LEU A 19 -10.46 13.49 -47.93
C LEU A 19 -10.23 14.00 -46.50
N VAL A 20 -10.97 15.02 -46.06
CA VAL A 20 -10.90 15.51 -44.67
C VAL A 20 -11.36 14.42 -43.69
N SER A 21 -12.43 13.68 -44.01
CA SER A 21 -12.92 12.59 -43.17
C SER A 21 -11.90 11.45 -43.06
N ILE A 22 -11.27 11.07 -44.17
CA ILE A 22 -10.20 10.06 -44.21
C ILE A 22 -8.99 10.53 -43.41
N ALA A 23 -8.63 11.82 -43.50
CA ALA A 23 -7.52 12.41 -42.73
C ALA A 23 -7.80 12.53 -41.22
N LEU A 24 -9.06 12.74 -40.81
CA LEU A 24 -9.47 12.84 -39.41
C LEU A 24 -9.69 11.48 -38.73
N LEU A 25 -10.01 10.42 -39.49
CA LEU A 25 -10.18 9.06 -38.97
C LEU A 25 -9.00 8.54 -38.11
N PRO A 26 -7.73 8.66 -38.51
CA PRO A 26 -6.60 8.20 -37.69
C PRO A 26 -6.46 8.99 -36.39
N LEU A 27 -6.77 10.30 -36.39
CA LEU A 27 -6.75 11.13 -35.18
C LEU A 27 -7.82 10.70 -34.17
N ALA A 28 -9.02 10.37 -34.64
CA ALA A 28 -10.08 9.82 -33.80
C ALA A 28 -9.69 8.46 -33.20
N ARG A 29 -9.11 7.55 -34.00
CA ARG A 29 -8.62 6.25 -33.53
C ARG A 29 -7.49 6.38 -32.51
N ALA A 30 -6.54 7.29 -32.74
CA ALA A 30 -5.44 7.55 -31.82
C ALA A 30 -5.94 8.00 -30.44
N LYS A 31 -6.94 8.90 -30.40
CA LYS A 31 -7.56 9.34 -29.13
C LYS A 31 -8.23 8.19 -28.38
N VAL A 32 -8.96 7.32 -29.07
CA VAL A 32 -9.62 6.16 -28.44
C VAL A 32 -8.59 5.17 -27.88
N LEU A 33 -7.50 4.90 -28.61
CA LEU A 33 -6.42 4.03 -28.14
C LEU A 33 -5.68 4.62 -26.94
N ALA A 34 -5.39 5.93 -26.96
CA ALA A 34 -4.76 6.63 -25.84
C ALA A 34 -5.64 6.58 -24.58
N LEU A 35 -6.96 6.83 -24.72
CA LEU A 35 -7.90 6.75 -23.62
C LEU A 35 -8.01 5.34 -23.04
N ARG A 36 -8.01 4.30 -23.90
CA ARG A 36 -8.01 2.89 -23.47
C ARG A 36 -6.72 2.52 -22.75
N ALA A 37 -5.56 2.93 -23.27
CA ALA A 37 -4.27 2.70 -22.63
C ALA A 37 -4.16 3.41 -21.28
N TYR A 38 -4.66 4.64 -21.18
CA TYR A 38 -4.71 5.40 -19.93
C TYR A 38 -5.60 4.72 -18.88
N ARG A 39 -6.82 4.29 -19.25
CA ARG A 39 -7.72 3.54 -18.36
C ARG A 39 -7.12 2.20 -17.94
N ALA A 40 -6.47 1.49 -18.85
CA ALA A 40 -5.77 0.24 -18.55
C ALA A 40 -4.67 0.46 -17.50
N ARG A 41 -3.85 1.52 -17.64
CA ARG A 41 -2.83 1.89 -16.66
C ARG A 41 -3.44 2.25 -15.31
N GLN A 42 -4.45 3.11 -15.26
CA GLN A 42 -5.15 3.43 -14.01
C GLN A 42 -5.69 2.17 -13.32
N SER A 43 -6.27 1.24 -14.07
CA SER A 43 -6.75 -0.02 -13.49
C SER A 43 -5.63 -0.93 -12.98
N ALA A 44 -4.44 -0.88 -13.58
CA ALA A 44 -3.28 -1.64 -13.13
C ALA A 44 -2.70 -1.04 -11.84
N ASP A 45 -2.59 0.28 -11.77
CA ASP A 45 -2.11 1.00 -10.59
C ASP A 45 -3.08 0.82 -9.42
N ALA A 46 -4.39 0.90 -9.66
CA ALA A 46 -5.41 0.64 -8.66
C ALA A 46 -5.35 -0.80 -8.11
N LYS A 47 -5.12 -1.80 -8.98
CA LYS A 47 -4.91 -3.19 -8.55
C LYS A 47 -3.63 -3.36 -7.73
N GLY A 48 -2.54 -2.68 -8.12
CA GLY A 48 -1.30 -2.68 -7.36
C GLY A 48 -1.46 -2.09 -5.97
N ALA A 49 -2.09 -0.91 -5.88
CA ALA A 49 -2.38 -0.27 -4.60
C ALA A 49 -3.30 -1.12 -3.71
N ALA A 50 -4.33 -1.75 -4.29
CA ALA A 50 -5.21 -2.66 -3.57
C ALA A 50 -4.45 -3.88 -3.02
N ALA A 51 -3.55 -4.49 -3.80
CA ALA A 51 -2.74 -5.62 -3.35
C ALA A 51 -1.81 -5.23 -2.19
N ILE A 52 -1.17 -4.05 -2.25
CA ILE A 52 -0.33 -3.54 -1.16
C ILE A 52 -1.16 -3.30 0.10
N ALA A 53 -2.34 -2.68 -0.02
CA ALA A 53 -3.23 -2.40 1.11
C ALA A 53 -3.76 -3.70 1.77
N VAL A 54 -4.07 -4.72 0.96
CA VAL A 54 -4.42 -6.06 1.45
C VAL A 54 -3.26 -6.67 2.25
N GLY A 55 -2.03 -6.64 1.71
CA GLY A 55 -0.85 -7.16 2.39
C GLY A 55 -0.63 -6.49 3.74
N ALA A 56 -0.65 -5.16 3.77
CA ALA A 56 -0.50 -4.38 5.01
C ALA A 56 -1.60 -4.70 6.04
N SER A 57 -2.83 -4.90 5.59
CA SER A 57 -3.95 -5.27 6.49
C SER A 57 -3.77 -6.68 7.07
N LEU A 58 -3.30 -7.64 6.27
CA LEU A 58 -2.99 -8.99 6.75
C LEU A 58 -1.82 -9.01 7.74
N ASP A 59 -0.77 -8.23 7.48
CA ASP A 59 0.37 -8.12 8.39
C ASP A 59 -0.06 -7.49 9.73
N ALA A 60 -0.88 -6.45 9.69
CA ALA A 60 -1.44 -5.82 10.90
C ALA A 60 -2.30 -6.81 11.72
N LEU A 61 -3.19 -7.55 11.06
CA LEU A 61 -4.02 -8.58 11.73
C LEU A 61 -3.16 -9.72 12.30
N THR A 62 -2.10 -10.13 11.59
CA THR A 62 -1.19 -11.17 12.07
C THR A 62 -0.39 -10.70 13.29
N ALA A 63 0.07 -9.45 13.28
CA ALA A 63 0.76 -8.85 14.42
C ALA A 63 -0.16 -8.75 15.64
N LEU A 64 -1.39 -8.24 15.46
CA LEU A 64 -2.41 -8.19 16.51
C LEU A 64 -2.72 -9.58 17.08
N ALA A 65 -2.89 -10.59 16.20
CA ALA A 65 -3.14 -11.96 16.62
C ALA A 65 -1.99 -12.50 17.46
N ALA A 66 -0.74 -12.22 17.08
CA ALA A 66 0.43 -12.61 17.86
C ALA A 66 0.44 -11.96 19.25
N THR A 67 0.14 -10.66 19.35
CA THR A 67 0.06 -9.95 20.64
C THR A 67 -1.04 -10.49 21.54
N LEU A 68 -2.22 -10.78 20.99
CA LEU A 68 -3.34 -11.38 21.73
C LEU A 68 -3.02 -12.81 22.19
N VAL A 69 -2.30 -13.59 21.38
CA VAL A 69 -1.87 -14.92 21.77
C VAL A 69 -0.81 -14.86 22.87
N LEU A 70 0.15 -13.93 22.77
CA LEU A 70 1.13 -13.69 23.84
C LEU A 70 0.48 -13.25 25.15
N SER A 71 -0.60 -12.46 25.11
CA SER A 71 -1.31 -12.07 26.34
C SER A 71 -1.99 -13.27 27.01
N THR A 72 -2.41 -14.28 26.24
CA THR A 72 -2.97 -15.53 26.76
C THR A 72 -1.91 -16.55 27.20
N GLU A 73 -0.64 -16.35 26.84
CA GLU A 73 0.44 -17.30 27.13
C GLU A 73 0.63 -17.49 28.64
N ALA A 74 0.54 -16.42 29.43
CA ALA A 74 0.65 -16.50 30.88
C ALA A 74 -0.46 -17.36 31.50
N GLU A 75 -1.70 -17.23 31.03
CA GLU A 75 -2.84 -18.04 31.49
C GLU A 75 -2.65 -19.52 31.12
N VAL A 76 -2.19 -19.80 29.89
CA VAL A 76 -1.88 -21.17 29.43
C VAL A 76 -0.72 -21.77 30.23
N ARG A 77 0.31 -20.98 30.54
CA ARG A 77 1.45 -21.42 31.36
C ARG A 77 0.99 -21.76 32.77
N ASP A 78 0.13 -20.93 33.34
CA ASP A 78 -0.43 -21.14 34.67
C ASP A 78 -1.29 -22.40 34.73
N LEU A 79 -2.08 -22.68 33.69
CA LEU A 79 -2.86 -23.93 33.57
C LEU A 79 -2.00 -25.19 33.35
N LYS A 80 -0.77 -25.03 32.84
CA LYS A 80 0.19 -26.12 32.66
C LYS A 80 1.05 -26.39 33.90
N ASP A 81 1.09 -25.46 34.85
CA ASP A 81 1.88 -25.58 36.08
C ASP A 81 1.12 -26.42 37.13
N PRO A 82 1.63 -27.61 37.52
CA PRO A 82 0.95 -28.48 38.49
C PRO A 82 0.88 -27.89 39.90
N SER A 83 1.64 -26.83 40.19
CA SER A 83 1.59 -26.12 41.48
C SER A 83 0.45 -25.09 41.56
N LYS A 84 -0.17 -24.75 40.42
CA LYS A 84 -1.29 -23.80 40.34
C LYS A 84 -2.63 -24.55 40.21
N PRO A 85 -3.74 -23.96 40.69
CA PRO A 85 -5.05 -24.60 40.56
C PRO A 85 -5.52 -24.62 39.11
N GLY A 86 -5.96 -25.79 38.66
CA GLY A 86 -6.43 -26.03 37.29
C GLY A 86 -5.60 -27.10 36.59
N SER A 87 -6.07 -27.52 35.42
CA SER A 87 -5.31 -28.41 34.54
C SER A 87 -5.60 -28.07 33.11
N TRP A 88 -4.57 -27.80 32.32
CA TRP A 88 -4.70 -27.58 30.88
C TRP A 88 -5.31 -28.79 30.18
N ASN A 89 -6.51 -28.62 29.62
CA ASN A 89 -7.13 -29.60 28.74
C ASN A 89 -7.21 -29.03 27.31
N PRO A 90 -6.37 -29.49 26.36
CA PRO A 90 -6.33 -28.92 25.02
C PRO A 90 -7.64 -29.06 24.23
N ALA A 91 -8.47 -30.05 24.55
CA ALA A 91 -9.77 -30.27 23.90
C ALA A 91 -10.84 -29.26 24.38
N VAL A 92 -10.72 -28.73 25.60
CA VAL A 92 -11.70 -27.81 26.19
C VAL A 92 -11.19 -26.37 26.18
N ASP A 93 -9.96 -26.15 26.67
CA ASP A 93 -9.38 -24.82 26.82
C ASP A 93 -8.91 -24.26 25.47
N GLY A 94 -8.38 -25.12 24.58
CA GLY A 94 -7.93 -24.71 23.25
C GLY A 94 -8.99 -23.94 22.46
N PRO A 95 -10.19 -24.51 22.23
CA PRO A 95 -11.29 -23.81 21.56
C PRO A 95 -11.82 -22.57 22.33
N ARG A 96 -11.69 -22.54 23.66
CA ARG A 96 -12.06 -21.38 24.47
C ARG A 96 -11.13 -20.19 24.23
N PHE A 97 -9.80 -20.42 24.26
CA PHE A 97 -8.81 -19.38 23.96
C PHE A 97 -8.91 -18.90 22.52
N LEU A 98 -9.09 -19.82 21.56
CA LEU A 98 -9.26 -19.47 20.15
C LEU A 98 -10.45 -18.53 19.95
N ARG A 99 -11.62 -18.86 20.53
CA ARG A 99 -12.82 -17.99 20.45
C ARG A 99 -12.58 -16.61 21.07
N ARG A 100 -11.86 -16.53 22.20
CA ARG A 100 -11.50 -15.24 22.81
C ARG A 100 -10.62 -14.41 21.88
N VAL A 101 -9.52 -14.98 21.38
CA VAL A 101 -8.59 -14.29 20.45
C VAL A 101 -9.29 -13.83 19.17
N VAL A 102 -10.15 -14.67 18.58
CA VAL A 102 -10.91 -14.29 17.39
C VAL A 102 -11.90 -13.16 17.69
N GLY A 103 -12.57 -13.18 18.84
CA GLY A 103 -13.44 -12.10 19.30
C GLY A 103 -12.68 -10.77 19.48
N ASP A 104 -11.51 -10.82 20.11
CA ASP A 104 -10.65 -9.66 20.31
C ASP A 104 -10.09 -9.13 18.99
N LEU A 105 -9.73 -10.00 18.04
CA LEU A 105 -9.32 -9.62 16.69
C LEU A 105 -10.44 -8.91 15.92
N TRP A 106 -11.68 -9.35 16.06
CA TRP A 106 -12.83 -8.66 15.47
C TRP A 106 -13.03 -7.26 16.06
N HIS A 107 -12.86 -7.13 17.38
CA HIS A 107 -13.05 -5.87 18.08
C HIS A 107 -11.93 -4.86 17.78
N LEU A 108 -10.66 -5.29 17.90
CA LEU A 108 -9.48 -4.43 17.74
C LEU A 108 -9.08 -4.23 16.28
N GLY A 109 -9.35 -5.21 15.41
CA GLY A 109 -9.01 -5.19 13.97
C GLY A 109 -10.14 -4.70 13.06
N GLY A 110 -11.22 -4.14 13.61
CA GLY A 110 -12.45 -3.81 12.88
C GLY A 110 -12.22 -2.97 11.61
N ASP A 111 -11.32 -1.99 11.66
CA ASP A 111 -10.98 -1.14 10.52
C ASP A 111 -10.23 -1.92 9.44
N SER A 112 -9.19 -2.67 9.81
CA SER A 112 -8.43 -3.52 8.88
C SER A 112 -9.31 -4.60 8.23
N LEU A 113 -10.27 -5.18 8.97
CA LEU A 113 -11.23 -6.15 8.46
C LEU A 113 -12.25 -5.52 7.52
N THR A 114 -12.66 -4.29 7.78
CA THR A 114 -13.55 -3.52 6.89
C THR A 114 -12.83 -3.19 5.58
N GLN A 115 -11.56 -2.79 5.66
CA GLN A 115 -10.72 -2.55 4.49
C GLN A 115 -10.47 -3.82 3.66
N LEU A 116 -10.15 -4.95 4.30
CA LEU A 116 -9.99 -6.24 3.64
C LEU A 116 -11.27 -6.69 2.92
N ARG A 117 -12.43 -6.57 3.58
CA ARG A 117 -13.73 -6.90 2.96
C ARG A 117 -14.03 -6.00 1.77
N ALA A 118 -13.77 -4.70 1.88
CA ALA A 118 -13.96 -3.76 0.78
C ALA A 118 -13.04 -4.06 -0.42
N LEU A 119 -11.79 -4.44 -0.18
CA LEU A 119 -10.80 -4.67 -1.24
C LEU A 119 -10.93 -6.04 -1.91
N GLN A 120 -11.29 -7.09 -1.16
CA GLN A 120 -11.34 -8.46 -1.68
C GLN A 120 -12.75 -8.98 -1.94
N ALA A 121 -13.80 -8.20 -1.66
CA ALA A 121 -15.19 -8.65 -1.70
C ALA A 121 -15.42 -9.94 -0.87
N LEU A 122 -14.67 -10.08 0.23
CA LEU A 122 -14.82 -11.21 1.14
C LEU A 122 -16.12 -11.06 1.94
N ASP A 123 -16.88 -12.14 2.03
CA ASP A 123 -18.02 -12.23 2.95
C ASP A 123 -17.54 -12.39 4.41
N VAL A 124 -18.48 -12.25 5.34
CA VAL A 124 -18.21 -12.32 6.79
C VAL A 124 -17.75 -13.72 7.23
N GLU A 125 -18.27 -14.77 6.60
CA GLU A 125 -17.90 -16.16 6.90
C GLU A 125 -16.45 -16.44 6.46
N SER A 126 -16.08 -16.05 5.24
CA SER A 126 -14.71 -16.16 4.71
C SER A 126 -13.71 -15.37 5.56
N THR A 127 -14.10 -14.18 6.01
CA THR A 127 -13.27 -13.35 6.91
C THR A 127 -13.07 -14.03 8.26
N THR A 128 -14.13 -14.63 8.81
CA THR A 128 -14.05 -15.35 10.09
C THR A 128 -13.15 -16.58 9.98
N LYS A 129 -13.28 -17.38 8.92
CA LYS A 129 -12.41 -18.53 8.65
C LYS A 129 -10.94 -18.12 8.50
N LEU A 130 -10.67 -16.97 7.88
CA LEU A 130 -9.31 -16.44 7.78
C LEU A 130 -8.73 -16.09 9.15
N LEU A 131 -9.50 -15.37 9.98
CA LEU A 131 -9.10 -15.03 11.34
C LEU A 131 -8.86 -16.28 12.21
N GLU A 132 -9.75 -17.27 12.11
CA GLU A 132 -9.58 -18.57 12.78
C GLU A 132 -8.28 -19.25 12.37
N ARG A 133 -7.96 -19.29 11.06
CA ARG A 133 -6.68 -19.87 10.57
C ARG A 133 -5.46 -19.12 11.10
N ILE A 134 -5.48 -17.79 11.12
CA ILE A 134 -4.38 -16.97 11.63
C ILE A 134 -4.20 -17.23 13.13
N ALA A 135 -5.29 -17.16 13.90
CA ALA A 135 -5.27 -17.38 15.34
C ALA A 135 -4.84 -18.82 15.67
N GLU A 136 -5.35 -19.83 14.96
CA GLU A 136 -4.96 -21.22 15.14
C GLU A 136 -3.47 -21.45 14.84
N ALA A 137 -2.93 -20.85 13.78
CA ALA A 137 -1.50 -20.93 13.47
C ALA A 137 -0.62 -20.37 14.61
N GLN A 138 -1.06 -19.31 15.30
CA GLN A 138 -0.35 -18.77 16.46
C GLN A 138 -0.55 -19.63 17.72
N VAL A 139 -1.76 -20.15 17.96
CA VAL A 139 -2.03 -21.05 19.09
C VAL A 139 -1.27 -22.38 18.94
N GLN A 140 -1.10 -22.89 17.71
CA GLN A 140 -0.28 -24.07 17.45
C GLN A 140 1.18 -23.87 17.88
N LYS A 141 1.73 -22.66 17.77
CA LYS A 141 3.07 -22.34 18.31
C LYS A 141 3.15 -22.46 19.83
N LEU A 142 2.06 -22.16 20.55
CA LEU A 142 1.97 -22.34 22.01
C LEU A 142 1.71 -23.80 22.44
N ARG A 143 1.10 -24.59 21.55
CA ARG A 143 0.87 -26.03 21.76
C ARG A 143 2.12 -26.85 21.51
N ALA A 144 2.98 -26.41 20.59
CA ALA A 144 4.27 -27.04 20.40
C ALA A 144 4.98 -27.14 21.77
N PRO A 145 5.55 -28.31 22.12
CA PRO A 145 6.39 -28.40 23.31
C PRO A 145 7.39 -27.25 23.23
N ALA A 146 7.60 -26.55 24.36
CA ALA A 146 8.67 -25.56 24.42
C ALA A 146 9.90 -26.23 23.81
N PRO A 147 10.49 -25.67 22.74
CA PRO A 147 11.65 -26.30 22.11
C PRO A 147 12.59 -26.60 23.25
N VAL A 148 12.92 -27.89 23.44
CA VAL A 148 13.84 -28.31 24.50
C VAL A 148 14.98 -27.34 24.36
N ALA A 149 15.14 -26.45 25.34
CA ALA A 149 16.11 -25.39 25.23
C ALA A 149 17.43 -26.13 25.18
N THR A 150 17.93 -26.36 23.97
CA THR A 150 19.26 -26.88 23.75
C THR A 150 20.09 -25.84 24.46
N THR A 151 20.64 -26.21 25.60
CA THR A 151 21.50 -25.35 26.41
C THR A 151 22.78 -25.18 25.62
N ALA A 152 22.70 -24.48 24.50
CA ALA A 152 23.85 -24.00 23.77
C ALA A 152 24.54 -23.08 24.75
N THR A 153 25.70 -23.53 25.21
CA THR A 153 26.47 -22.76 26.17
C THR A 153 26.81 -21.40 25.55
N PRO A 154 27.00 -20.34 26.35
CA PRO A 154 27.42 -19.04 25.82
C PRO A 154 28.67 -19.12 24.92
N ALA A 155 29.52 -20.13 25.16
CA ALA A 155 30.68 -20.45 24.33
C ALA A 155 30.32 -20.98 22.92
N GLU A 156 29.30 -21.83 22.80
CA GLU A 156 28.82 -22.31 21.48
C GLU A 156 28.10 -21.21 20.70
N LEU A 157 27.35 -20.34 21.38
CA LEU A 157 26.72 -19.18 20.76
C LEU A 157 27.77 -18.18 20.27
N ALA A 158 28.81 -17.93 21.06
CA ALA A 158 29.94 -17.09 20.66
C ALA A 158 30.72 -17.69 19.49
N GLY A 159 30.87 -19.02 19.43
CA GLY A 159 31.47 -19.73 18.30
C GLY A 159 30.67 -19.55 17.00
N LEU A 160 29.35 -19.69 17.06
CA LEU A 160 28.45 -19.50 15.90
C LEU A 160 28.44 -18.05 15.40
N VAL A 161 28.43 -17.07 16.31
CA VAL A 161 28.48 -15.65 15.93
C VAL A 161 29.86 -15.28 15.37
N ALA A 162 30.94 -15.81 15.93
CA ALA A 162 32.29 -15.60 15.41
C ALA A 162 32.46 -16.22 14.02
N GLU A 163 31.86 -17.38 13.75
CA GLU A 163 31.90 -18.04 12.43
C GLU A 163 31.11 -17.24 11.37
N ILE A 164 29.91 -16.76 11.71
CA ILE A 164 29.08 -15.93 10.81
C ILE A 164 29.75 -14.59 10.50
N LEU A 165 30.45 -14.00 11.47
CA LEU A 165 31.20 -12.75 11.27
C LEU A 165 32.50 -12.94 10.49
N ARG A 166 33.03 -14.17 10.41
CA ARG A 166 34.30 -14.45 9.73
C ARG A 166 34.15 -14.57 8.22
N ASP A 167 32.97 -14.97 7.73
CA ASP A 167 32.67 -15.05 6.30
C ASP A 167 31.18 -14.77 6.03
N PRO A 168 30.80 -13.53 5.70
CA PRO A 168 29.42 -13.16 5.42
C PRO A 168 28.91 -13.69 4.07
N THR A 169 29.76 -14.37 3.28
CA THR A 169 29.41 -14.89 1.95
C THR A 169 29.22 -16.40 1.89
N THR A 170 29.47 -17.14 2.97
CA THR A 170 29.24 -18.60 2.97
C THR A 170 27.73 -18.88 3.06
N PRO A 171 27.11 -19.49 2.03
CA PRO A 171 25.72 -19.92 2.13
C PRO A 171 25.62 -20.99 3.22
N LEU A 172 24.70 -20.79 4.18
CA LEU A 172 24.37 -21.73 5.25
C LEU A 172 24.27 -23.16 4.69
N ARG A 173 25.31 -23.96 4.93
CA ARG A 173 25.36 -25.36 4.56
C ARG A 173 24.45 -26.10 5.53
N ALA A 174 23.21 -26.31 5.13
CA ALA A 174 22.27 -27.15 5.88
C ALA A 174 22.91 -28.52 6.12
N SER A 175 23.16 -28.85 7.38
CA SER A 175 23.60 -30.18 7.79
C SER A 175 22.54 -31.20 7.38
N THR A 176 22.89 -31.98 6.37
CA THR A 176 22.20 -33.19 5.92
C THR A 176 22.11 -34.20 7.06
N LEU A 177 20.93 -34.34 7.66
CA LEU A 177 20.50 -35.60 8.27
C LEU A 177 20.16 -36.58 7.13
N PRO A 178 20.59 -37.86 7.21
CA PRO A 178 20.28 -38.85 6.18
C PRO A 178 18.87 -39.38 6.40
N MET A 179 17.89 -38.88 5.66
CA MET A 179 16.57 -39.51 5.61
C MET A 179 15.93 -39.33 4.24
N GLY A 180 15.82 -40.45 3.52
CA GLY A 180 14.80 -40.75 2.52
C GLY A 180 14.73 -39.86 1.29
N ALA A 181 15.28 -40.33 0.18
CA ALA A 181 14.96 -39.82 -1.14
C ALA A 181 13.46 -39.99 -1.46
N PRO A 182 12.80 -38.92 -1.91
CA PRO A 182 11.97 -39.03 -3.09
C PRO A 182 12.59 -38.23 -4.24
N SER A 183 12.65 -38.90 -5.38
CA SER A 183 12.97 -38.35 -6.69
C SER A 183 12.20 -37.05 -6.98
N SER A 184 12.94 -36.00 -7.34
CA SER A 184 12.44 -34.85 -8.09
C SER A 184 13.62 -34.23 -8.83
N ASP A 185 13.80 -34.67 -10.08
CA ASP A 185 14.55 -33.95 -11.09
C ASP A 185 13.93 -32.57 -11.28
N ASN A 186 14.49 -31.56 -10.63
CA ASN A 186 14.15 -30.16 -10.89
C ASN A 186 15.38 -29.44 -11.45
N PRO A 187 15.59 -29.44 -12.77
CA PRO A 187 16.68 -28.71 -13.41
C PRO A 187 16.34 -27.22 -13.47
N GLN A 188 16.27 -26.56 -12.30
CA GLN A 188 16.22 -25.11 -12.18
C GLN A 188 17.56 -24.57 -11.67
N ARG A 189 18.64 -24.90 -12.39
CA ARG A 189 19.82 -24.03 -12.39
C ARG A 189 19.46 -22.84 -13.27
N GLY A 190 19.02 -21.75 -12.62
CA GLY A 190 18.53 -20.54 -13.27
C GLY A 190 19.55 -19.94 -14.24
N SER A 191 19.45 -20.29 -15.51
CA SER A 191 19.98 -19.47 -16.59
C SER A 191 19.06 -18.26 -16.70
N ILE A 192 19.49 -17.14 -16.13
CA ILE A 192 18.84 -15.85 -16.41
C ILE A 192 19.04 -15.63 -17.91
N SER A 193 17.98 -15.81 -18.69
CA SER A 193 18.01 -15.55 -20.13
C SER A 193 18.50 -14.12 -20.34
N LEU A 194 19.50 -13.93 -21.19
CA LEU A 194 20.03 -12.60 -21.57
C LEU A 194 18.87 -11.65 -21.95
N ARG A 195 17.79 -12.19 -22.54
CA ARG A 195 16.58 -11.46 -22.89
C ARG A 195 15.83 -10.90 -21.68
N ALA A 196 15.77 -11.64 -20.57
CA ALA A 196 15.13 -11.19 -19.34
C ALA A 196 15.92 -10.05 -18.69
N LEU A 197 17.26 -10.13 -18.71
CA LEU A 197 18.13 -9.09 -18.18
C LEU A 197 18.04 -7.80 -19.03
N LEU A 198 18.02 -7.94 -20.35
CA LEU A 198 17.87 -6.81 -21.27
C LEU A 198 16.48 -6.15 -21.15
N ALA A 199 15.41 -6.94 -20.96
CA ALA A 199 14.08 -6.42 -20.68
C ALA A 199 14.04 -5.63 -19.36
N LEU A 200 14.71 -6.10 -18.32
CA LEU A 200 14.76 -5.42 -17.03
C LEU A 200 15.52 -4.08 -17.11
N VAL A 201 16.62 -4.02 -17.86
CA VAL A 201 17.36 -2.78 -18.11
C VAL A 201 16.50 -1.77 -18.89
N VAL A 202 15.75 -2.21 -19.91
CA VAL A 202 14.86 -1.32 -20.67
C VAL A 202 13.73 -0.78 -19.79
N ILE A 203 13.15 -1.62 -18.92
CA ILE A 203 12.12 -1.18 -17.97
C ILE A 203 12.71 -0.17 -16.98
N ALA A 204 13.90 -0.44 -16.43
CA ALA A 204 14.58 0.48 -15.50
C ALA A 204 14.92 1.83 -16.17
N ALA A 205 15.38 1.81 -17.42
CA ALA A 205 15.67 3.03 -18.19
C ALA A 205 14.38 3.82 -18.51
N ALA A 206 13.30 3.15 -18.90
CA ALA A 206 12.01 3.78 -19.14
C ALA A 206 11.40 4.37 -17.86
N LEU A 207 11.53 3.66 -16.73
CA LEU A 207 11.08 4.13 -15.42
C LEU A 207 11.91 5.32 -14.95
N GLY A 208 13.24 5.26 -15.13
CA GLY A 208 14.16 6.37 -14.83
C GLY A 208 13.83 7.61 -15.67
N ALA A 209 13.57 7.45 -16.97
CA ALA A 209 13.16 8.56 -17.84
C ALA A 209 11.79 9.13 -17.46
N ALA A 210 10.84 8.28 -17.06
CA ALA A 210 9.52 8.74 -16.58
C ALA A 210 9.63 9.52 -15.26
N LEU A 211 10.49 9.08 -14.35
CA LEU A 211 10.74 9.77 -13.07
C LEU A 211 11.52 11.08 -13.26
N LEU A 212 12.47 11.13 -14.19
CA LEU A 212 13.19 12.35 -14.57
C LEU A 212 12.33 13.32 -15.40
N GLY A 213 11.28 12.82 -16.04
CA GLY A 213 10.31 13.61 -16.80
C GLY A 213 9.21 14.24 -15.94
N CYS A 214 9.13 13.94 -14.65
CA CYS A 214 8.33 14.73 -13.72
C CYS A 214 8.99 16.11 -13.60
N PRO A 215 8.39 17.20 -14.11
CA PRO A 215 8.96 18.52 -13.96
C PRO A 215 9.19 18.75 -12.47
N ASN A 216 10.44 19.00 -12.09
CA ASN A 216 10.79 19.36 -10.73
C ASN A 216 10.05 20.67 -10.46
N TRP A 217 8.86 20.56 -9.86
CA TRP A 217 8.05 21.68 -9.45
C TRP A 217 8.85 22.41 -8.41
N GLN A 218 9.59 23.43 -8.85
CA GLN A 218 10.38 24.28 -7.99
C GLN A 218 9.42 24.92 -7.00
N ARG A 219 9.37 24.35 -5.78
CA ARG A 219 8.51 24.84 -4.72
C ARG A 219 9.08 26.18 -4.26
N PRO A 220 8.24 27.21 -4.08
CA PRO A 220 8.69 28.46 -3.51
C PRO A 220 9.34 28.22 -2.14
N SER A 221 10.45 28.89 -1.87
CA SER A 221 11.09 28.81 -0.56
C SER A 221 10.31 29.59 0.49
N CYS A 222 10.34 29.12 1.73
CA CYS A 222 9.73 29.81 2.88
C CYS A 222 10.79 30.27 3.88
N PRO A 223 10.57 31.41 4.57
CA PRO A 223 11.56 32.01 5.46
C PRO A 223 11.74 31.24 6.78
N THR A 224 10.72 30.50 7.24
CA THR A 224 10.74 29.87 8.56
C THR A 224 10.08 28.49 8.53
N PRO A 225 10.85 27.40 8.69
CA PRO A 225 10.30 26.04 8.85
C PRO A 225 9.23 25.97 9.93
N GLY A 226 8.17 25.18 9.70
CA GLY A 226 7.09 24.97 10.65
C GLY A 226 5.99 26.04 10.66
N ARG A 227 6.13 27.12 9.87
CA ARG A 227 5.08 28.14 9.71
C ARG A 227 4.09 27.75 8.61
N TRP A 228 2.83 28.13 8.81
CA TRP A 228 1.80 28.06 7.79
C TRP A 228 1.65 29.40 7.07
N SER A 229 1.23 29.35 5.81
CA SER A 229 0.94 30.54 5.01
C SER A 229 -0.14 30.25 3.97
N CYS A 230 -0.87 31.28 3.55
CA CYS A 230 -1.77 31.21 2.40
C CYS A 230 -1.05 31.73 1.16
N VAL A 231 -0.96 30.93 0.10
CA VAL A 231 -0.39 31.32 -1.20
C VAL A 231 -1.40 30.97 -2.27
N ALA A 232 -1.77 31.94 -3.11
CA ALA A 232 -2.77 31.79 -4.17
C ALA A 232 -4.09 31.13 -3.69
N ASP A 233 -4.61 31.56 -2.53
CA ASP A 233 -5.83 31.05 -1.91
C ASP A 233 -5.79 29.56 -1.52
N GLN A 234 -4.60 28.99 -1.33
CA GLN A 234 -4.40 27.62 -0.84
C GLN A 234 -3.51 27.60 0.41
N PRO A 235 -3.85 26.81 1.44
CA PRO A 235 -3.01 26.68 2.63
C PRO A 235 -1.72 25.91 2.29
N HIS A 236 -0.60 26.42 2.79
CA HIS A 236 0.71 25.80 2.65
C HIS A 236 1.39 25.67 4.01
N TYR A 237 2.17 24.61 4.17
CA TYR A 237 3.05 24.39 5.31
C TYR A 237 4.52 24.46 4.86
N CYS A 238 5.32 25.21 5.62
CA CYS A 238 6.75 25.27 5.39
C CYS A 238 7.45 24.03 5.97
N ALA A 239 7.87 23.11 5.09
CA ALA A 239 8.55 21.90 5.49
C ALA A 239 9.94 22.18 6.11
N PRO A 240 10.56 21.22 6.81
CA PRO A 240 11.94 21.36 7.33
C PRO A 240 12.97 21.70 6.25
N THR A 241 12.72 21.30 5.01
CA THR A 241 13.55 21.61 3.82
C THR A 241 13.45 23.06 3.35
N ARG A 242 12.63 23.90 4.01
CA ARG A 242 12.28 25.29 3.61
C ARG A 242 11.54 25.39 2.28
N GLU A 243 10.84 24.33 1.91
CA GLU A 243 9.95 24.31 0.75
C GLU A 243 8.48 24.43 1.19
N LEU A 244 7.72 25.27 0.49
CA LEU A 244 6.28 25.39 0.69
C LEU A 244 5.56 24.16 0.12
N THR A 245 4.89 23.42 1.01
CA THR A 245 4.09 22.25 0.63
C THR A 245 2.61 22.65 0.70
N PRO A 246 1.85 22.59 -0.41
CA PRO A 246 0.43 22.85 -0.41
C PRO A 246 -0.29 21.77 0.40
N ILE A 247 -1.38 22.17 1.05
CA ILE A 247 -2.20 21.30 1.88
C ILE A 247 -3.54 21.14 1.16
N GLY A 248 -3.81 19.93 0.68
CA GLY A 248 -4.89 19.62 -0.23
C GLY A 248 -4.52 19.81 -1.70
N ASP A 249 -5.36 19.30 -2.60
CA ASP A 249 -5.10 19.28 -4.05
C ASP A 249 -5.70 20.48 -4.81
N GLU A 250 -6.61 21.22 -4.18
CA GLU A 250 -7.36 22.32 -4.80
C GLU A 250 -7.30 23.61 -3.95
N PRO A 251 -7.31 24.79 -4.59
CA PRO A 251 -7.40 26.07 -3.89
C PRO A 251 -8.78 26.24 -3.23
N CYS A 252 -8.83 26.97 -2.10
CA CYS A 252 -10.04 27.15 -1.31
C CYS A 252 -11.19 27.79 -2.11
N GLY A 253 -10.87 28.66 -3.06
CA GLY A 253 -11.83 29.35 -3.91
C GLY A 253 -12.72 28.42 -4.75
N LEU A 254 -12.21 27.26 -5.18
CA LEU A 254 -13.03 26.26 -5.90
C LEU A 254 -14.10 25.64 -5.00
N GLN A 255 -13.89 25.66 -3.68
CA GLN A 255 -14.82 25.16 -2.68
C GLN A 255 -15.75 26.25 -2.13
N GLY A 256 -15.75 27.45 -2.72
CA GLY A 256 -16.48 28.60 -2.19
C GLY A 256 -15.94 29.12 -0.86
N ARG A 257 -14.68 28.82 -0.54
CA ARG A 257 -13.98 29.21 0.69
C ARG A 257 -12.85 30.19 0.37
N VAL A 258 -12.19 30.68 1.42
CA VAL A 258 -10.97 31.48 1.32
C VAL A 258 -9.91 30.92 2.27
N CYS A 259 -8.65 30.97 1.86
CA CYS A 259 -7.55 30.62 2.74
C CYS A 259 -7.41 31.70 3.82
N ALA A 260 -7.49 31.29 5.08
CA ALA A 260 -7.32 32.17 6.23
C ALA A 260 -6.38 31.53 7.25
N LEU A 261 -5.57 32.36 7.90
CA LEU A 261 -4.78 31.99 9.07
C LEU A 261 -5.66 32.06 10.32
N ARG A 262 -5.72 30.98 11.09
CA ARG A 262 -6.32 30.98 12.42
C ARG A 262 -5.44 31.74 13.43
N ALA A 263 -6.00 32.06 14.58
CA ALA A 263 -5.28 32.70 15.69
C ALA A 263 -4.10 31.87 16.22
N ASP A 264 -4.15 30.54 16.06
CA ASP A 264 -3.06 29.61 16.38
C ASP A 264 -1.96 29.57 15.28
N GLY A 265 -2.11 30.35 14.21
CA GLY A 265 -1.16 30.43 13.11
C GLY A 265 -1.29 29.32 12.07
N VAL A 266 -2.33 28.48 12.13
CA VAL A 266 -2.57 27.43 11.11
C VAL A 266 -3.39 27.98 9.94
N ALA A 267 -2.90 27.78 8.71
CA ALA A 267 -3.64 28.15 7.50
C ALA A 267 -4.69 27.08 7.16
N ARG A 268 -5.93 27.48 6.90
CA ARG A 268 -7.01 26.58 6.49
C ARG A 268 -7.97 27.25 5.51
N CYS A 269 -8.74 26.45 4.78
CA CYS A 269 -9.90 26.96 4.05
C CYS A 269 -11.05 27.28 5.02
N ALA A 270 -11.35 28.56 5.18
CA ALA A 270 -12.45 29.07 5.99
C ALA A 270 -13.61 29.55 5.10
N PRO A 271 -14.85 29.58 5.61
CA PRO A 271 -15.94 30.27 4.92
C PRO A 271 -15.54 31.71 4.60
N ARG A 272 -16.00 32.25 3.47
CA ARG A 272 -15.95 33.70 3.27
C ARG A 272 -16.82 34.32 4.35
N VAL A 273 -16.17 34.95 5.31
CA VAL A 273 -16.87 35.94 6.13
C VAL A 273 -17.07 37.08 5.15
N ASP A 274 -18.28 37.23 4.62
CA ASP A 274 -18.65 38.49 4.03
C ASP A 274 -18.28 39.53 5.08
N ALA A 275 -17.42 40.48 4.73
CA ALA A 275 -17.13 41.61 5.58
C ALA A 275 -18.42 42.43 5.68
N GLY A 276 -19.39 41.87 6.41
CA GLY A 276 -20.54 42.57 6.91
C GLY A 276 -19.93 43.71 7.68
N LEU A 277 -20.08 44.91 7.12
CA LEU A 277 -20.09 46.13 7.88
C LEU A 277 -20.79 45.82 9.20
N ASP A 278 -19.98 45.68 10.26
CA ASP A 278 -20.43 45.91 11.62
C ASP A 278 -20.94 47.35 11.63
N THR A 279 -22.23 47.49 11.31
CA THR A 279 -22.98 48.69 11.61
C THR A 279 -23.16 48.68 13.11
N ASP A 280 -22.18 49.31 13.75
CA ASP A 280 -22.31 50.13 14.96
C ASP A 280 -23.73 50.15 15.55
N GLY A 281 -23.90 49.43 16.66
CA GLY A 281 -25.11 49.41 17.48
C GLY A 281 -24.77 48.70 18.79
N GLY A 282 -24.28 49.34 19.84
CA GLY A 282 -24.61 50.68 20.27
C GLY A 282 -25.84 50.72 21.19
N ARG A 283 -26.01 49.72 22.09
CA ARG A 283 -26.45 49.85 23.51
C ARG A 283 -26.74 48.49 24.13
#